data_AF-A0A0K1Q2L1-F1
#
_entry.id   AF-A0A0K1Q2L1-F1
#
_cell.length_a   1.000
_cell.length_b   1.000
_cell.length_c   1.000
_cell.angle_alpha   90.00
_cell.angle_beta   90.00
_cell.angle_gamma   90.00
#
_symmetry.space_group_name_H-M   'P 1'
#
loop_
_entity.id
_entity.type
_entity.pdbx_description
1 polymer ?
#
loop_
_entity_poly.entity_id
_entity_poly.type
_entity_poly.pdbx_seq_one_letter_code
_entity_poly.pdbx_strand_id
1 'polypeptide(L)'
;MLELTTMRSSIRFAGSVLALATVALTACSAASEEGAESGEGAAIAASATPALCAAVRGNGESILTHFASLSRIVEHYGVVEGMAGGSSASITTFAYESILKNPVVHRCGTSKCSPADEAARVALALKSVQGYANTVGDSEEADSIKGLVSTVMKLKAEYEAKGISGLALSDVGTAAARLKEVLSIPEVRAVVNPEALAMLEDIPHLAFNVGELKTAITQLGAFSVDDNRLFFRTGVLAWPELATLFGRVGDFYAGYGPTDNAGMASWLDACATEARDKSWDDTAKIELSGGETCGSRFEKLVTAFRSNVRNSQGAYASRIDERVGDPKSPLRKLVSTAVLEGDAAAQYEAARARYVAGEFPSGSIPFDPSFSDVRFGYWGNESDLSKLESKASEASDLKTQKFTSLGNATWREILSASPAEPGLSRFVALSDGRYSAGGWSDLAPVLVLKNLGCEHVVYVTRQGDESKFATRVAKNASMSEADWSKLYDLGNAASSYARSVAAADAVWCTNWDGFSDAQMSAEVLDAYNAPLETRASFSRVSPFRPYSGATTSAGKPGCSPGLSAGATFPR
;
A
#
# COMPACT_ATOMS: atom_id res chain seq x y z
N MET A 1 34.06 -1.77 58.68
CA MET A 1 35.03 -0.67 58.55
C MET A 1 34.42 0.38 57.64
N LEU A 2 34.09 1.51 58.27
CA LEU A 2 33.65 2.83 57.80
C LEU A 2 32.67 3.01 56.61
N GLU A 3 31.54 3.62 57.01
CA GLU A 3 30.58 4.46 56.30
C GLU A 3 31.12 5.82 55.79
N LEU A 4 30.23 6.53 55.06
CA LEU A 4 30.10 8.01 54.89
C LEU A 4 31.08 8.65 53.86
N THR A 5 30.74 9.63 53.01
CA THR A 5 29.69 10.67 53.04
C THR A 5 29.58 11.39 51.68
N THR A 6 28.37 11.82 51.33
CA THR A 6 27.92 13.05 50.62
C THR A 6 28.92 14.02 49.95
N MET A 7 28.50 14.57 48.80
CA MET A 7 28.48 16.03 48.59
C MET A 7 27.31 16.46 47.67
N ARG A 8 26.40 17.26 48.24
CA ARG A 8 25.48 18.18 47.54
C ARG A 8 26.17 19.55 47.48
N SER A 9 25.97 20.31 46.41
CA SER A 9 25.74 21.76 46.53
C SER A 9 25.01 22.31 45.31
N SER A 10 24.15 23.28 45.60
CA SER A 10 23.08 23.82 44.78
C SER A 10 23.28 25.34 44.64
N ILE A 11 23.08 25.85 43.41
CA ILE A 11 22.36 27.09 43.02
C ILE A 11 22.84 28.44 43.62
N ARG A 12 23.15 29.45 42.76
CA ARG A 12 22.32 30.67 42.52
C ARG A 12 23.01 31.87 41.82
N PHE A 13 22.19 32.47 40.95
CA PHE A 13 21.97 33.90 40.62
C PHE A 13 22.61 34.56 39.38
N ALA A 14 21.73 35.37 38.78
CA ALA A 14 21.66 35.94 37.44
C ALA A 14 22.51 37.20 37.20
N GLY A 15 22.66 37.55 35.92
CA GLY A 15 23.11 38.87 35.44
C GLY A 15 22.88 39.05 33.95
N SER A 16 21.84 39.83 33.63
CA SER A 16 21.31 40.26 32.33
C SER A 16 22.33 40.83 31.33
N VAL A 17 22.08 40.70 30.01
CA VAL A 17 22.11 41.82 29.04
C VAL A 17 21.18 41.53 27.84
N LEU A 18 20.44 42.59 27.52
CA LEU A 18 19.47 42.88 26.48
C LEU A 18 20.10 43.01 25.08
N ALA A 19 19.44 42.54 24.01
CA ALA A 19 19.49 43.21 22.70
C ALA A 19 18.30 42.78 21.81
N LEU A 20 17.36 43.72 21.63
CA LEU A 20 16.44 43.78 20.51
C LEU A 20 17.20 44.05 19.20
N ALA A 21 16.75 43.47 18.08
CA ALA A 21 16.55 44.24 16.84
C ALA A 21 15.60 43.51 15.89
N THR A 22 14.46 44.15 15.70
CA THR A 22 13.40 43.92 14.72
C THR A 22 13.84 44.21 13.27
N VAL A 23 13.36 43.35 12.37
CA VAL A 23 12.72 43.63 11.06
C VAL A 23 13.15 44.91 10.33
N ALA A 24 13.78 44.72 9.16
CA ALA A 24 13.70 45.65 8.05
C ALA A 24 13.26 44.88 6.78
N LEU A 25 12.09 45.27 6.26
CA LEU A 25 11.59 44.95 4.94
C LEU A 25 12.38 45.74 3.89
N THR A 26 12.91 45.06 2.88
CA THR A 26 13.21 45.65 1.58
C THR A 26 12.83 44.65 0.48
N ALA A 27 11.75 44.95 -0.22
CA ALA A 27 11.49 44.45 -1.55
C ALA A 27 12.21 45.35 -2.56
N CYS A 28 12.90 44.75 -3.54
CA CYS A 28 12.87 45.15 -4.95
C CYS A 28 13.78 44.26 -5.82
N SER A 29 13.12 43.65 -6.82
CA SER A 29 13.56 43.44 -8.21
C SER A 29 14.74 42.51 -8.55
N ALA A 30 14.36 41.38 -9.14
CA ALA A 30 14.82 40.85 -10.42
C ALA A 30 16.31 40.97 -10.78
N ALA A 31 17.01 39.85 -10.65
CA ALA A 31 18.14 39.50 -11.50
C ALA A 31 17.80 38.17 -12.20
N SER A 32 17.79 38.20 -13.52
CA SER A 32 17.76 37.04 -14.40
C SER A 32 19.09 36.30 -14.28
N GLU A 33 19.07 35.10 -13.70
CA GLU A 33 20.19 34.16 -13.81
C GLU A 33 19.93 33.20 -14.98
N GLU A 34 20.51 33.54 -16.13
CA GLU A 34 20.97 32.54 -17.09
C GLU A 34 22.07 31.72 -16.42
N GLY A 35 21.77 30.46 -16.11
CA GLY A 35 22.68 29.57 -15.39
C GLY A 35 22.43 28.11 -15.76
N ALA A 36 23.16 27.65 -16.78
CA ALA A 36 23.52 26.26 -17.06
C ALA A 36 22.38 25.22 -17.14
N GLU A 37 21.85 25.04 -18.34
CA GLU A 37 21.30 23.75 -18.78
C GLU A 37 22.37 22.67 -18.62
N SER A 38 22.28 21.92 -17.52
CA SER A 38 22.98 20.65 -17.35
C SER A 38 22.11 19.55 -17.94
N GLY A 39 22.55 19.05 -19.10
CA GLY A 39 22.15 17.81 -19.78
C GLY A 39 20.79 17.21 -19.43
N GLU A 40 19.81 17.46 -20.31
CA GLU A 40 18.50 16.81 -20.37
C GLU A 40 18.51 15.35 -19.91
N GLY A 41 18.13 15.11 -18.66
CA GLY A 41 17.37 13.93 -18.33
C GLY A 41 16.01 14.10 -18.99
N ALA A 42 15.86 13.63 -20.23
CA ALA A 42 14.56 13.62 -20.91
C ALA A 42 13.53 13.05 -19.94
N ALA A 43 12.60 13.90 -19.48
CA ALA A 43 11.58 13.49 -18.54
C ALA A 43 10.79 12.35 -19.19
N ILE A 44 10.86 11.16 -18.58
CA ILE A 44 10.10 9.99 -19.02
C ILE A 44 8.69 10.21 -18.51
N ALA A 45 7.93 11.08 -19.18
CA ALA A 45 6.52 11.24 -18.91
C ALA A 45 5.77 10.03 -19.49
N ALA A 46 4.73 9.58 -18.79
CA ALA A 46 3.86 8.52 -19.26
C ALA A 46 3.24 8.87 -20.63
N SER A 47 2.99 7.84 -21.45
CA SER A 47 2.26 8.01 -22.71
C SER A 47 0.85 8.55 -22.48
N ALA A 48 0.38 9.43 -23.37
CA ALA A 48 -1.00 9.91 -23.39
C ALA A 48 -2.02 8.78 -23.62
N THR A 49 -1.59 7.65 -24.18
CA THR A 49 -2.37 6.40 -24.29
C THR A 49 -1.45 5.25 -23.88
N PRO A 50 -1.54 4.78 -22.62
CA PRO A 50 -0.67 3.72 -22.13
C PRO A 50 -0.88 2.41 -22.91
N ALA A 51 0.20 1.86 -23.47
CA ALA A 51 0.14 0.64 -24.27
C ALA A 51 -0.16 -0.60 -23.41
N LEU A 52 0.61 -0.77 -22.33
CA LEU A 52 0.43 -1.86 -21.37
C LEU A 52 0.08 -1.31 -19.99
N CYS A 53 -1.03 -1.75 -19.43
CA CYS A 53 -1.50 -1.41 -18.10
C CYS A 53 -1.68 -2.62 -17.21
N ALA A 54 -1.54 -2.43 -15.90
CA ALA A 54 -1.81 -3.44 -14.88
C ALA A 54 -2.98 -3.00 -13.98
N ALA A 55 -4.07 -3.78 -13.99
CA ALA A 55 -5.09 -3.73 -12.96
C ALA A 55 -4.64 -4.65 -11.82
N VAL A 56 -4.32 -4.12 -10.65
CA VAL A 56 -3.81 -4.92 -9.52
C VAL A 56 -4.89 -5.02 -8.45
N ARG A 57 -5.37 -6.24 -8.21
CA ARG A 57 -6.24 -6.55 -7.08
C ARG A 57 -5.44 -6.51 -5.78
N GLY A 58 -5.97 -5.86 -4.74
CA GLY A 58 -5.35 -5.86 -3.42
C GLY A 58 -5.32 -7.26 -2.79
N ASN A 59 -4.22 -7.58 -2.10
CA ASN A 59 -3.98 -8.84 -1.40
C ASN A 59 -3.38 -8.66 0.00
N GLY A 60 -3.74 -7.57 0.71
CA GLY A 60 -3.36 -7.33 2.11
C GLY A 60 -1.90 -7.66 2.47
N GLU A 61 -1.74 -8.66 3.33
CA GLU A 61 -0.51 -9.24 3.89
C GLU A 61 0.40 -9.90 2.86
N SER A 62 -0.15 -10.37 1.74
CA SER A 62 0.57 -11.10 0.68
C SER A 62 1.00 -10.18 -0.47
N ILE A 63 1.27 -8.90 -0.18
CA ILE A 63 1.69 -7.88 -1.15
C ILE A 63 2.92 -8.29 -1.99
N LEU A 64 3.81 -9.14 -1.47
CA LEU A 64 4.99 -9.61 -2.22
C LEU A 64 4.61 -10.37 -3.51
N THR A 65 3.44 -11.00 -3.53
CA THR A 65 2.89 -11.67 -4.71
C THR A 65 2.61 -10.72 -5.87
N HIS A 66 2.29 -9.44 -5.58
CA HIS A 66 2.11 -8.43 -6.62
C HIS A 66 3.42 -8.16 -7.36
N PHE A 67 4.51 -7.98 -6.62
CA PHE A 67 5.82 -7.68 -7.19
C PHE A 67 6.37 -8.87 -7.99
N ALA A 68 6.15 -10.09 -7.49
CA ALA A 68 6.47 -11.31 -8.25
C ALA A 68 5.69 -11.38 -9.58
N SER A 69 4.37 -11.22 -9.54
CA SER A 69 3.50 -11.22 -10.73
C SER A 69 3.91 -10.14 -11.74
N LEU A 70 4.05 -8.89 -11.27
CA LEU A 70 4.44 -7.76 -12.09
C LEU A 70 5.84 -7.93 -12.68
N SER A 71 6.79 -8.50 -11.93
CA SER A 71 8.13 -8.74 -12.46
C SER A 71 8.06 -9.66 -13.67
N ARG A 72 7.29 -10.74 -13.60
CA ARG A 72 7.15 -11.69 -14.70
C ARG A 72 6.42 -11.08 -15.90
N ILE A 73 5.37 -10.30 -15.65
CA ILE A 73 4.67 -9.55 -16.71
C ILE A 73 5.65 -8.62 -17.43
N VAL A 74 6.44 -7.84 -16.67
CA VAL A 74 7.38 -6.88 -17.24
C VAL A 74 8.47 -7.58 -18.06
N GLU A 75 9.01 -8.71 -17.58
CA GLU A 75 10.03 -9.48 -18.32
C GLU A 75 9.57 -9.91 -19.71
N HIS A 76 8.32 -10.35 -19.82
CA HIS A 76 7.79 -10.92 -21.05
C HIS A 76 7.15 -9.88 -21.97
N TYR A 77 6.50 -8.86 -21.42
CA TYR A 77 5.62 -7.97 -22.18
C TYR A 77 6.03 -6.49 -22.13
N GLY A 78 7.04 -6.14 -21.33
CA GLY A 78 7.58 -4.79 -21.22
C GLY A 78 7.05 -3.99 -20.04
N VAL A 79 7.57 -2.78 -19.91
CA VAL A 79 7.26 -1.86 -18.82
C VAL A 79 5.77 -1.49 -18.86
N VAL A 80 5.12 -1.53 -17.70
CA VAL A 80 3.74 -1.11 -17.52
C VAL A 80 3.70 0.41 -17.47
N GLU A 81 2.90 1.01 -18.36
CA GLU A 81 2.76 2.47 -18.51
C GLU A 81 1.55 3.02 -17.76
N GLY A 82 0.61 2.13 -17.36
CA GLY A 82 -0.56 2.50 -16.57
C GLY A 82 -0.90 1.52 -15.46
N MET A 83 -1.32 1.99 -14.28
CA MET A 83 -1.67 1.10 -13.16
C MET A 83 -2.86 1.61 -12.36
N ALA A 84 -3.71 0.69 -11.90
CA ALA A 84 -4.80 1.02 -10.98
C ALA A 84 -5.00 -0.04 -9.89
N GLY A 85 -5.43 0.41 -8.72
CA GLY A 85 -5.76 -0.44 -7.58
C GLY A 85 -5.79 0.31 -6.24
N GLY A 86 -6.50 -0.28 -5.27
CA GLY A 86 -6.61 0.21 -3.90
C GLY A 86 -5.82 -0.63 -2.89
N SER A 87 -5.74 -0.18 -1.65
CA SER A 87 -5.14 -0.92 -0.54
C SER A 87 -3.67 -1.28 -0.77
N SER A 88 -3.28 -2.55 -0.64
CA SER A 88 -1.92 -3.00 -0.94
C SER A 88 -1.52 -2.78 -2.40
N ALA A 89 -2.46 -2.70 -3.35
CA ALA A 89 -2.15 -2.30 -4.72
C ALA A 89 -1.75 -0.82 -4.83
N SER A 90 -2.18 0.04 -3.91
CA SER A 90 -1.69 1.44 -3.81
C SER A 90 -0.21 1.48 -3.41
N ILE A 91 0.20 0.63 -2.47
CA ILE A 91 1.61 0.46 -2.07
C ILE A 91 2.43 -0.09 -3.25
N THR A 92 1.89 -1.09 -3.96
CA THR A 92 2.52 -1.64 -5.18
C THR A 92 2.69 -0.58 -6.25
N THR A 93 1.67 0.24 -6.51
CA THR A 93 1.73 1.33 -7.50
C THR A 93 2.79 2.36 -7.12
N PHE A 94 2.86 2.74 -5.85
CA PHE A 94 3.87 3.66 -5.33
C PHE A 94 5.30 3.13 -5.52
N ALA A 95 5.55 1.88 -5.13
CA ALA A 95 6.86 1.25 -5.27
C ALA A 95 7.25 1.07 -6.75
N TYR A 96 6.31 0.64 -7.59
CA TYR A 96 6.54 0.50 -9.03
C TYR A 96 6.89 1.83 -9.69
N GLU A 97 6.11 2.89 -9.43
CA GLU A 97 6.44 4.24 -9.93
C GLU A 97 7.79 4.71 -9.40
N SER A 98 8.15 4.40 -8.15
CA SER A 98 9.44 4.77 -7.58
C SER A 98 10.60 4.11 -8.32
N ILE A 99 10.46 2.84 -8.72
CA ILE A 99 11.43 2.16 -9.60
C ILE A 99 11.56 2.91 -10.94
N LEU A 100 10.43 3.26 -11.56
CA LEU A 100 10.42 3.99 -12.84
C LEU A 100 10.90 5.45 -12.73
N LYS A 101 10.96 6.03 -11.54
CA LYS A 101 11.53 7.37 -11.36
C LYS A 101 13.05 7.36 -11.30
N ASN A 102 13.67 6.21 -11.11
CA ASN A 102 15.12 6.12 -11.01
C ASN A 102 15.76 6.16 -12.41
N PRO A 103 16.56 7.19 -12.75
CA PRO A 103 17.15 7.29 -14.08
C PRO A 103 18.04 6.10 -14.46
N VAL A 104 18.57 5.35 -13.48
CA VAL A 104 19.46 4.20 -13.73
C VAL A 104 18.73 2.96 -14.27
N VAL A 105 17.41 2.87 -14.12
CA VAL A 105 16.64 1.74 -14.70
C VAL A 105 16.45 1.90 -16.22
N HIS A 106 16.58 3.12 -16.74
CA HIS A 106 16.38 3.44 -18.15
C HIS A 106 17.68 3.55 -18.95
N ARG A 107 18.85 3.46 -18.30
CA ARG A 107 20.16 3.66 -18.91
C ARG A 107 21.01 2.41 -18.85
N CYS A 108 21.59 2.02 -19.98
CA CYS A 108 22.48 0.89 -20.12
C CYS A 108 23.86 1.42 -20.53
N GLY A 109 24.76 1.53 -19.54
CA GLY A 109 25.98 2.35 -19.68
C GLY A 109 25.64 3.83 -19.85
N THR A 110 26.16 4.46 -20.91
CA THR A 110 25.91 5.88 -21.21
C THR A 110 24.69 6.13 -22.09
N SER A 111 24.03 5.07 -22.57
CA SER A 111 22.92 5.16 -23.54
C SER A 111 21.58 4.76 -22.91
N LYS A 112 20.47 5.13 -23.56
CA LYS A 112 19.15 4.58 -23.20
C LYS A 112 19.15 3.06 -23.42
N CYS A 113 18.56 2.31 -22.49
CA CYS A 113 18.39 0.87 -22.64
C CYS A 113 17.52 0.53 -23.85
N SER A 114 17.71 -0.68 -24.40
CA SER A 114 16.70 -1.28 -25.26
C SER A 114 15.43 -1.56 -24.43
N PRO A 115 14.22 -1.61 -25.04
CA PRO A 115 13.00 -1.93 -24.29
C PRO A 115 13.09 -3.24 -23.49
N ALA A 116 13.76 -4.26 -24.04
CA ALA A 116 13.93 -5.56 -23.36
C ALA A 116 14.93 -5.49 -22.19
N ASP A 117 15.94 -4.63 -22.26
CA ASP A 117 16.90 -4.45 -21.16
C ASP A 117 16.35 -3.56 -20.07
N GLU A 118 15.60 -2.51 -20.42
CA GLU A 118 14.85 -1.68 -19.47
C GLU A 118 13.83 -2.54 -18.70
N ALA A 119 13.05 -3.36 -19.41
CA ALA A 119 12.13 -4.30 -18.79
C ALA A 119 12.83 -5.29 -17.85
N ALA A 120 14.00 -5.81 -18.23
CA ALA A 120 14.77 -6.70 -17.35
C ALA A 120 15.24 -6.00 -16.06
N ARG A 121 15.67 -4.73 -16.15
CA ARG A 121 16.05 -3.93 -14.97
C ARG A 121 14.86 -3.65 -14.06
N VAL A 122 13.74 -3.24 -14.62
CA VAL A 122 12.51 -2.97 -13.87
C VAL A 122 12.02 -4.26 -13.20
N ALA A 123 12.05 -5.39 -13.90
CA ALA A 123 11.69 -6.68 -13.34
C ALA A 123 12.64 -7.13 -12.21
N LEU A 124 13.95 -6.93 -12.36
CA LEU A 124 14.91 -7.20 -11.30
C LEU A 124 14.64 -6.35 -10.05
N ALA A 125 14.38 -5.04 -10.22
CA ALA A 125 14.03 -4.14 -9.12
C ALA A 125 12.69 -4.52 -8.44
N LEU A 126 11.71 -5.01 -9.21
CA LEU A 126 10.47 -5.56 -8.66
C LEU A 126 10.74 -6.81 -7.80
N LYS A 127 11.53 -7.77 -8.28
CA LYS A 127 11.91 -8.97 -7.53
C LYS A 127 12.65 -8.63 -6.24
N SER A 128 13.54 -7.63 -6.30
CA SER A 128 14.33 -7.22 -5.15
C SER A 128 13.52 -6.59 -4.03
N VAL A 129 12.21 -6.31 -4.22
CA VAL A 129 11.34 -5.93 -3.09
C VAL A 129 11.27 -7.04 -2.05
N GLN A 130 11.27 -8.32 -2.46
CA GLN A 130 11.42 -9.45 -1.54
C GLN A 130 12.80 -9.41 -0.87
N GLY A 131 13.87 -9.14 -1.64
CA GLY A 131 15.22 -8.95 -1.10
C GLY A 131 15.30 -7.86 -0.05
N TYR A 132 14.65 -6.72 -0.29
CA TYR A 132 14.60 -5.61 0.65
C TYR A 132 13.90 -6.05 1.93
N ALA A 133 12.76 -6.75 1.82
CA ALA A 133 12.06 -7.29 2.98
C ALA A 133 12.94 -8.27 3.78
N ASN A 134 13.68 -9.17 3.10
CA ASN A 134 14.59 -10.13 3.74
C ASN A 134 15.75 -9.40 4.47
N THR A 135 16.44 -8.48 3.80
CA THR A 135 17.54 -7.70 4.41
C THR A 135 17.08 -6.93 5.64
N VAL A 136 15.87 -6.37 5.58
CA VAL A 136 15.28 -5.69 6.74
C VAL A 136 14.94 -6.66 7.87
N GLY A 137 14.56 -7.89 7.54
CA GLY A 137 14.27 -8.95 8.49
C GLY A 137 15.51 -9.51 9.21
N ASP A 138 16.66 -9.57 8.54
CA ASP A 138 17.84 -10.34 9.00
C ASP A 138 18.95 -9.50 9.71
N SER A 139 18.83 -8.17 9.79
CA SER A 139 19.87 -7.31 10.41
C SER A 139 19.98 -7.45 11.95
N GLU A 140 21.15 -7.24 12.57
CA GLU A 140 21.27 -7.20 14.06
C GLU A 140 20.51 -6.00 14.70
N GLU A 141 20.16 -4.99 13.91
CA GLU A 141 19.17 -3.94 14.24
C GLU A 141 17.71 -4.42 14.15
N ALA A 142 17.44 -5.65 13.73
CA ALA A 142 16.10 -6.23 13.57
C ALA A 142 15.37 -6.47 14.89
N ASP A 143 16.03 -6.28 16.04
CA ASP A 143 15.29 -6.17 17.29
C ASP A 143 14.40 -4.92 17.30
N SER A 144 14.77 -3.87 16.55
CA SER A 144 14.12 -2.55 16.57
C SER A 144 13.14 -2.24 15.42
N ILE A 145 13.28 -2.90 14.27
CA ILE A 145 12.46 -2.65 13.07
C ILE A 145 12.08 -3.96 12.43
N LYS A 146 11.25 -4.71 13.15
CA LYS A 146 10.44 -5.78 12.59
C LYS A 146 9.41 -5.14 11.65
N GLY A 147 9.33 -5.59 10.39
CA GLY A 147 8.35 -5.10 9.42
C GLY A 147 6.92 -5.12 10.00
N LEU A 148 5.96 -4.43 9.39
CA LEU A 148 4.60 -4.31 9.92
C LEU A 148 4.04 -5.65 10.44
N VAL A 149 4.18 -6.73 9.66
CA VAL A 149 3.78 -8.10 10.05
C VAL A 149 4.50 -8.60 11.30
N SER A 150 5.82 -8.42 11.39
CA SER A 150 6.60 -8.89 12.55
C SER A 150 6.42 -8.01 13.79
N THR A 151 6.16 -6.70 13.61
CA THR A 151 5.72 -5.80 14.69
C THR A 151 4.33 -6.17 15.20
N VAL A 152 3.39 -6.52 14.30
CA VAL A 152 2.07 -7.06 14.66
C VAL A 152 2.22 -8.37 15.44
N MET A 153 3.10 -9.28 15.00
CA MET A 153 3.35 -10.55 15.71
C MET A 153 4.00 -10.33 17.09
N LYS A 154 4.99 -9.42 17.19
CA LYS A 154 5.61 -9.04 18.49
C LYS A 154 4.58 -8.42 19.42
N LEU A 155 3.73 -7.52 18.91
CA LEU A 155 2.64 -6.91 19.65
C LEU A 155 1.66 -7.97 20.20
N LYS A 156 1.23 -8.92 19.37
CA LYS A 156 0.37 -10.04 19.80
C LYS A 156 1.07 -10.94 20.83
N ALA A 157 2.34 -11.28 20.59
CA ALA A 157 3.11 -12.15 21.49
C ALA A 157 3.33 -11.49 22.87
N GLU A 158 3.72 -10.22 22.92
CA GLU A 158 3.92 -9.46 24.16
C GLU A 158 2.59 -9.24 24.90
N TYR A 159 1.50 -9.01 24.17
CA TYR A 159 0.15 -8.94 24.73
C TYR A 159 -0.24 -10.22 25.46
N GLU A 160 -0.03 -11.38 24.81
CA GLU A 160 -0.30 -12.69 25.41
C GLU A 160 0.66 -13.02 26.57
N ALA A 161 1.97 -12.77 26.41
CA ALA A 161 2.98 -13.04 27.42
C ALA A 161 2.74 -12.29 28.73
N LYS A 162 2.15 -11.09 28.67
CA LYS A 162 1.78 -10.30 29.85
C LYS A 162 0.43 -10.67 30.46
N GLY A 163 -0.29 -11.66 29.90
CA GLY A 163 -1.57 -12.13 30.44
C GLY A 163 -2.67 -11.07 30.43
N ILE A 164 -2.60 -10.09 29.52
CA ILE A 164 -3.50 -8.93 29.51
C ILE A 164 -4.96 -9.37 29.32
N SER A 165 -5.20 -10.41 28.52
CA SER A 165 -6.53 -10.99 28.31
C SER A 165 -7.26 -11.39 29.59
N GLY A 166 -6.53 -11.95 30.58
CA GLY A 166 -7.08 -12.33 31.87
C GLY A 166 -7.25 -11.13 32.79
N LEU A 167 -6.26 -10.24 32.83
CA LEU A 167 -6.30 -9.02 33.64
C LEU A 167 -7.46 -8.10 33.24
N ALA A 168 -7.77 -7.99 31.95
CA ALA A 168 -8.86 -7.14 31.46
C ALA A 168 -10.24 -7.51 32.05
N LEU A 169 -10.40 -8.73 32.57
CA LEU A 169 -11.63 -9.20 33.20
C LEU A 169 -11.67 -8.97 34.71
N SER A 170 -10.52 -8.87 35.37
CA SER A 170 -10.41 -8.84 36.84
C SER A 170 -9.82 -7.56 37.42
N ASP A 171 -8.95 -6.87 36.66
CA ASP A 171 -8.23 -5.66 37.06
C ASP A 171 -7.88 -4.82 35.82
N VAL A 172 -8.83 -3.97 35.43
CA VAL A 172 -8.73 -3.08 34.27
C VAL A 172 -7.56 -2.10 34.40
N GLY A 173 -7.26 -1.63 35.61
CA GLY A 173 -6.17 -0.68 35.84
C GLY A 173 -4.80 -1.31 35.55
N THR A 174 -4.58 -2.52 36.07
CA THR A 174 -3.36 -3.28 35.77
C THR A 174 -3.30 -3.69 34.29
N ALA A 175 -4.42 -4.10 33.69
CA ALA A 175 -4.47 -4.40 32.26
C ALA A 175 -4.07 -3.19 31.39
N ALA A 176 -4.59 -2.00 31.70
CA ALA A 176 -4.23 -0.76 31.01
C ALA A 176 -2.75 -0.41 31.16
N ALA A 177 -2.19 -0.54 32.37
CA ALA A 177 -0.77 -0.29 32.60
C ALA A 177 0.12 -1.25 31.78
N ARG A 178 -0.20 -2.55 31.77
CA ARG A 178 0.52 -3.55 30.96
C ARG A 178 0.38 -3.30 29.46
N LEU A 179 -0.80 -2.89 29.01
CA LEU A 179 -1.02 -2.55 27.62
C LEU A 179 -0.22 -1.32 27.21
N LYS A 180 -0.14 -0.29 28.08
CA LYS A 180 0.72 0.88 27.87
C LYS A 180 2.20 0.50 27.78
N GLU A 181 2.67 -0.44 28.60
CA GLU A 181 4.03 -0.98 28.50
C GLU A 181 4.27 -1.62 27.12
N VAL A 182 3.37 -2.47 26.64
CA VAL A 182 3.49 -3.14 25.32
C VAL A 182 3.50 -2.12 24.18
N LEU A 183 2.54 -1.19 24.18
CA LEU A 183 2.42 -0.16 23.15
C LEU A 183 3.57 0.88 23.20
N SER A 184 4.32 0.94 24.31
CA SER A 184 5.47 1.83 24.48
C SER A 184 6.82 1.16 24.24
N ILE A 185 6.86 -0.14 23.91
CA ILE A 185 8.06 -0.82 23.44
C ILE A 185 8.63 0.02 22.28
N PRO A 186 9.87 0.54 22.36
CA PRO A 186 10.41 1.53 21.41
C PRO A 186 10.14 1.22 19.93
N GLU A 187 10.23 -0.05 19.59
CA GLU A 187 10.01 -0.65 18.28
C GLU A 187 8.57 -0.57 17.80
N VAL A 188 7.65 -0.82 18.71
CA VAL A 188 6.20 -0.84 18.48
C VAL A 188 5.70 0.60 18.50
N ARG A 189 6.20 1.41 19.44
CA ARG A 189 5.80 2.80 19.68
C ARG A 189 5.89 3.67 18.43
N ALA A 190 6.89 3.43 17.58
CA ALA A 190 7.09 4.22 16.35
C ALA A 190 5.95 4.05 15.32
N VAL A 191 5.15 3.00 15.44
CA VAL A 191 4.01 2.70 14.54
C VAL A 191 2.68 2.56 15.28
N VAL A 192 2.66 2.85 16.60
CA VAL A 192 1.43 2.82 17.40
C VAL A 192 0.66 4.11 17.23
N ASN A 193 -0.64 3.99 16.99
CA ASN A 193 -1.56 5.12 16.93
C ASN A 193 -1.55 5.87 18.27
N PRO A 194 -1.21 7.17 18.30
CA PRO A 194 -1.25 7.95 19.54
C PRO A 194 -2.63 7.95 20.22
N GLU A 195 -3.72 7.83 19.47
CA GLU A 195 -5.08 7.71 20.00
C GLU A 195 -5.21 6.45 20.88
N ALA A 196 -4.56 5.34 20.53
CA ALA A 196 -4.57 4.12 21.34
C ALA A 196 -3.91 4.32 22.71
N LEU A 197 -2.86 5.15 22.79
CA LEU A 197 -2.24 5.50 24.08
C LEU A 197 -3.12 6.46 24.88
N ALA A 198 -3.75 7.44 24.23
CA ALA A 198 -4.68 8.38 24.86
C ALA A 198 -5.92 7.67 25.44
N MET A 199 -6.43 6.65 24.76
CA MET A 199 -7.52 5.79 25.25
C MET A 199 -7.19 5.15 26.62
N LEU A 200 -5.92 4.83 26.90
CA LEU A 200 -5.51 4.26 28.18
C LEU A 200 -5.40 5.30 29.31
N GLU A 201 -5.50 6.58 28.99
CA GLU A 201 -5.45 7.69 29.95
C GLU A 201 -6.87 8.19 30.32
N ASP A 202 -7.89 7.81 29.56
CA ASP A 202 -9.30 8.10 29.82
C ASP A 202 -9.88 7.17 30.88
N ILE A 203 -9.69 7.54 32.16
CA ILE A 203 -10.12 6.76 33.32
C ILE A 203 -11.64 6.49 33.33
N PRO A 204 -12.54 7.46 33.04
CA PRO A 204 -13.98 7.19 32.94
C PRO A 204 -14.37 6.05 31.99
N HIS A 205 -13.67 5.89 30.87
CA HIS A 205 -13.97 4.86 29.86
C HIS A 205 -12.93 3.73 29.80
N LEU A 206 -12.07 3.60 30.82
CA LEU A 206 -10.89 2.74 30.77
C LEU A 206 -11.22 1.26 30.47
N ALA A 207 -12.30 0.73 31.05
CA ALA A 207 -12.72 -0.65 30.83
C ALA A 207 -13.12 -0.90 29.37
N PHE A 208 -13.87 0.02 28.77
CA PHE A 208 -14.24 -0.01 27.36
C PHE A 208 -12.99 0.10 26.48
N ASN A 209 -12.12 1.08 26.77
CA ASN A 209 -10.90 1.32 26.00
C ASN A 209 -9.92 0.14 26.01
N VAL A 210 -9.73 -0.51 27.17
CA VAL A 210 -8.92 -1.74 27.26
C VAL A 210 -9.55 -2.87 26.45
N GLY A 211 -10.87 -3.04 26.48
CA GLY A 211 -11.59 -4.04 25.68
C GLY A 211 -11.46 -3.81 24.17
N GLU A 212 -11.53 -2.55 23.73
CA GLU A 212 -11.38 -2.18 22.33
C GLU A 212 -9.96 -2.39 21.82
N LEU A 213 -8.95 -1.98 22.59
CA LEU A 213 -7.56 -2.20 22.21
C LEU A 213 -7.16 -3.68 22.24
N LYS A 214 -7.69 -4.46 23.19
CA LYS A 214 -7.59 -5.92 23.16
C LYS A 214 -8.11 -6.45 21.83
N THR A 215 -9.33 -6.07 21.46
CA THR A 215 -9.96 -6.57 20.24
C THR A 215 -9.18 -6.14 19.00
N ALA A 216 -8.72 -4.89 18.95
CA ALA A 216 -7.89 -4.37 17.87
C ALA A 216 -6.57 -5.15 17.71
N ILE A 217 -5.89 -5.49 18.82
CA ILE A 217 -4.64 -6.27 18.78
C ILE A 217 -4.91 -7.70 18.34
N THR A 218 -5.90 -8.38 18.92
CA THR A 218 -6.20 -9.77 18.60
C THR A 218 -6.65 -9.93 17.14
N GLN A 219 -7.48 -9.01 16.65
CA GLN A 219 -8.02 -9.03 15.28
C GLN A 219 -7.10 -8.38 14.24
N LEU A 220 -5.94 -7.84 14.65
CA LEU A 220 -5.02 -7.17 13.74
C LEU A 220 -4.58 -8.11 12.61
N GLY A 221 -4.93 -7.78 11.37
CA GLY A 221 -4.65 -8.61 10.19
C GLY A 221 -5.55 -9.85 10.00
N ALA A 222 -6.59 -10.04 10.83
CA ALA A 222 -7.45 -11.22 10.71
C ALA A 222 -8.49 -11.14 9.56
N PHE A 223 -8.60 -9.99 8.88
CA PHE A 223 -9.58 -9.69 7.81
C PHE A 223 -10.97 -10.31 8.04
N SER A 224 -11.42 -10.29 9.30
CA SER A 224 -12.69 -10.83 9.74
C SER A 224 -13.63 -9.69 10.10
N VAL A 225 -14.87 -9.81 9.64
CA VAL A 225 -15.95 -8.85 9.91
C VAL A 225 -17.00 -9.57 10.72
N ASP A 226 -17.02 -9.28 12.02
CA ASP A 226 -17.99 -9.82 12.97
C ASP A 226 -19.21 -8.90 13.11
N ASP A 227 -18.98 -7.59 13.16
CA ASP A 227 -20.01 -6.55 13.24
C ASP A 227 -19.49 -5.20 12.70
N ASN A 228 -20.35 -4.18 12.66
CA ASN A 228 -19.99 -2.86 12.14
C ASN A 228 -19.13 -2.00 13.07
N ARG A 229 -18.79 -2.44 14.30
CA ARG A 229 -17.87 -1.70 15.18
C ARG A 229 -16.49 -1.55 14.58
N LEU A 230 -16.10 -2.43 13.66
CA LEU A 230 -14.83 -2.34 12.96
C LEU A 230 -14.62 -1.01 12.22
N PHE A 231 -15.69 -0.30 11.83
CA PHE A 231 -15.60 1.05 11.23
C PHE A 231 -15.22 2.13 12.25
N PHE A 232 -15.50 1.87 13.53
CA PHE A 232 -15.40 2.81 14.63
C PHE A 232 -14.30 2.46 15.62
N ARG A 233 -13.75 1.25 15.57
CA ARG A 233 -12.65 0.88 16.44
C ARG A 233 -11.40 1.68 16.09
N THR A 234 -10.75 2.24 17.10
CA THR A 234 -9.43 2.86 16.93
C THR A 234 -8.42 1.80 16.55
N GLY A 235 -7.80 1.96 15.38
CA GLY A 235 -6.71 1.10 14.94
C GLY A 235 -5.49 1.29 15.84
N VAL A 236 -4.79 0.20 16.15
CA VAL A 236 -3.55 0.25 16.96
C VAL A 236 -2.38 0.77 16.13
N LEU A 237 -2.46 0.67 14.81
CA LEU A 237 -1.43 1.11 13.89
C LEU A 237 -1.65 2.56 13.45
N ALA A 238 -0.56 3.31 13.38
CA ALA A 238 -0.53 4.70 12.95
C ALA A 238 -0.20 4.74 11.44
N TRP A 239 -1.23 4.82 10.60
CA TRP A 239 -1.09 4.77 9.15
C TRP A 239 -0.22 5.90 8.55
N PRO A 240 -0.23 7.14 9.05
CA PRO A 240 0.71 8.18 8.60
C PRO A 240 2.19 7.82 8.82
N GLU A 241 2.50 7.14 9.92
CA GLU A 241 3.82 6.68 10.28
C GLU A 241 4.21 5.48 9.42
N LEU A 242 3.28 4.54 9.17
CA LEU A 242 3.46 3.45 8.22
C LEU A 242 3.69 3.95 6.80
N ALA A 243 2.97 5.00 6.37
CA ALA A 243 3.21 5.66 5.10
C ALA A 243 4.67 6.11 5.02
N THR A 244 5.23 6.73 6.06
CA THR A 244 6.65 7.13 6.09
C THR A 244 7.61 5.94 5.91
N LEU A 245 7.28 4.75 6.43
CA LEU A 245 8.07 3.55 6.20
C LEU A 245 8.05 3.13 4.73
N PHE A 246 6.88 3.14 4.09
CA PHE A 246 6.79 2.91 2.64
C PHE A 246 7.54 3.98 1.86
N GLY A 247 7.49 5.24 2.30
CA GLY A 247 8.23 6.35 1.72
C GLY A 247 9.74 6.09 1.63
N ARG A 248 10.35 5.49 2.67
CA ARG A 248 11.77 5.10 2.65
C ARG A 248 12.07 4.01 1.61
N VAL A 249 11.15 3.07 1.42
CA VAL A 249 11.28 2.06 0.34
C VAL A 249 11.21 2.75 -1.03
N GLY A 250 10.27 3.69 -1.19
CA GLY A 250 10.18 4.52 -2.40
C GLY A 250 11.44 5.35 -2.65
N ASP A 251 11.99 5.98 -1.61
CA ASP A 251 13.23 6.76 -1.69
C ASP A 251 14.40 5.90 -2.18
N PHE A 252 14.58 4.70 -1.61
CA PHE A 252 15.60 3.74 -2.03
C PHE A 252 15.51 3.42 -3.53
N TYR A 253 14.31 3.05 -3.99
CA TYR A 253 14.11 2.66 -5.38
C TYR A 253 14.19 3.85 -6.34
N ALA A 254 13.70 5.02 -5.96
CA ALA A 254 13.74 6.24 -6.77
C ALA A 254 15.13 6.90 -6.81
N GLY A 255 16.06 6.50 -5.95
CA GLY A 255 17.39 7.09 -5.85
C GLY A 255 17.40 8.43 -5.11
N TYR A 256 16.52 8.59 -4.11
CA TYR A 256 16.39 9.80 -3.30
C TYR A 256 17.15 9.65 -1.97
N GLY A 257 17.80 10.73 -1.53
CA GLY A 257 18.53 10.76 -0.27
C GLY A 257 19.88 10.05 -0.35
N PRO A 258 20.33 9.33 0.70
CA PRO A 258 21.66 8.72 0.76
C PRO A 258 21.74 7.41 -0.04
N THR A 259 21.17 7.37 -1.24
CA THR A 259 21.19 6.20 -2.13
C THR A 259 22.46 6.16 -2.96
N ASP A 260 23.05 4.97 -3.09
CA ASP A 260 24.16 4.72 -4.01
C ASP A 260 23.64 4.40 -5.43
N ASN A 261 23.35 5.45 -6.20
CA ASN A 261 22.86 5.31 -7.58
C ASN A 261 23.89 4.62 -8.51
N ALA A 262 25.18 4.80 -8.25
CA ALA A 262 26.22 4.13 -9.03
C ALA A 262 26.27 2.63 -8.72
N GLY A 263 26.18 2.26 -7.44
CA GLY A 263 26.05 0.88 -6.99
C GLY A 263 24.77 0.21 -7.49
N MET A 264 23.63 0.91 -7.46
CA MET A 264 22.37 0.44 -8.05
C MET A 264 22.52 0.19 -9.56
N ALA A 265 23.11 1.13 -10.31
CA ALA A 265 23.37 0.96 -11.74
C ALA A 265 24.26 -0.26 -12.01
N SER A 266 25.37 -0.40 -11.27
CA SER A 266 26.29 -1.53 -11.39
C SER A 266 25.63 -2.87 -11.06
N TRP A 267 24.75 -2.91 -10.06
CA TRP A 267 23.98 -4.10 -9.71
C TRP A 267 22.99 -4.47 -10.82
N LEU A 268 22.25 -3.49 -11.36
CA LEU A 268 21.34 -3.71 -12.49
C LEU A 268 22.10 -4.21 -13.74
N ASP A 269 23.24 -3.59 -14.07
CA ASP A 269 24.11 -4.00 -15.18
C ASP A 269 24.54 -5.47 -15.06
N ALA A 270 24.94 -5.87 -13.85
CA ALA A 270 25.47 -7.21 -13.59
C ALA A 270 24.38 -8.29 -13.52
N CYS A 271 23.19 -7.95 -13.02
CA CYS A 271 22.20 -8.96 -12.63
C CYS A 271 20.97 -9.03 -13.55
N ALA A 272 20.57 -7.94 -14.21
CA ALA A 272 19.23 -7.87 -14.85
C ALA A 272 19.02 -8.91 -15.95
N THR A 273 20.03 -9.13 -16.80
CA THR A 273 19.93 -10.08 -17.91
C THR A 273 19.84 -11.53 -17.42
N GLU A 274 20.65 -11.91 -16.43
CA GLU A 274 20.69 -13.27 -15.89
C GLU A 274 19.54 -13.58 -14.94
N ALA A 275 18.96 -12.55 -14.32
CA ALA A 275 17.77 -12.65 -13.47
C ALA A 275 16.50 -13.01 -14.27
N ARG A 276 16.53 -12.89 -15.60
CA ARG A 276 15.37 -13.21 -16.45
C ARG A 276 14.87 -14.63 -16.19
N ASP A 277 13.56 -14.76 -16.12
CA ASP A 277 12.86 -16.02 -15.89
C ASP A 277 13.15 -16.72 -14.55
N LYS A 278 13.82 -16.05 -13.60
CA LYS A 278 14.13 -16.54 -12.24
C LYS A 278 13.33 -15.81 -11.17
N SER A 279 12.90 -16.52 -10.12
CA SER A 279 12.34 -15.87 -8.93
C SER A 279 13.41 -15.02 -8.22
N TRP A 280 13.04 -14.24 -7.20
CA TRP A 280 14.04 -13.56 -6.37
C TRP A 280 14.99 -14.57 -5.70
N ASP A 281 14.48 -15.67 -5.16
CA ASP A 281 15.30 -16.67 -4.45
C ASP A 281 16.36 -17.32 -5.35
N ASP A 282 16.08 -17.43 -6.65
CA ASP A 282 17.05 -17.89 -7.65
C ASP A 282 17.96 -16.76 -8.14
N THR A 283 17.41 -15.56 -8.32
CA THR A 283 18.16 -14.36 -8.72
C THR A 283 19.22 -13.99 -7.69
N ALA A 284 18.88 -14.07 -6.40
CA ALA A 284 19.77 -13.73 -5.30
C ALA A 284 21.02 -14.62 -5.23
N LYS A 285 20.97 -15.81 -5.85
CA LYS A 285 22.07 -16.79 -5.91
C LYS A 285 22.92 -16.69 -7.18
N ILE A 286 22.60 -15.77 -8.09
CA ILE A 286 23.43 -15.54 -9.28
C ILE A 286 24.81 -15.05 -8.83
N GLU A 287 25.85 -15.81 -9.17
CA GLU A 287 27.24 -15.52 -8.84
C GLU A 287 27.79 -14.40 -9.73
N LEU A 288 28.43 -13.42 -9.12
CA LEU A 288 29.12 -12.31 -9.77
C LEU A 288 30.63 -12.50 -9.70
N SER A 289 31.36 -11.77 -10.54
CA SER A 289 32.82 -11.73 -10.47
C SER A 289 33.28 -11.28 -9.08
N GLY A 290 34.18 -12.04 -8.47
CA GLY A 290 34.73 -11.74 -7.13
C GLY A 290 34.08 -12.50 -5.97
N GLY A 291 33.18 -13.45 -6.24
CA GLY A 291 32.58 -14.32 -5.22
C GLY A 291 31.42 -13.69 -4.44
N GLU A 292 30.89 -12.57 -4.93
CA GLU A 292 29.62 -12.01 -4.44
C GLU A 292 28.46 -12.59 -5.26
N THR A 293 27.27 -12.64 -4.69
CA THR A 293 26.03 -12.89 -5.43
C THR A 293 25.24 -11.60 -5.69
N CYS A 294 24.32 -11.62 -6.65
CA CYS A 294 23.34 -10.55 -6.85
C CYS A 294 22.57 -10.20 -5.57
N GLY A 295 22.23 -11.19 -4.75
CA GLY A 295 21.57 -11.00 -3.45
C GLY A 295 22.46 -10.26 -2.45
N SER A 296 23.69 -10.73 -2.26
CA SER A 296 24.66 -10.13 -1.33
C SER A 296 25.03 -8.69 -1.71
N ARG A 297 25.13 -8.38 -3.01
CA ARG A 297 25.39 -7.02 -3.50
C ARG A 297 24.19 -6.10 -3.26
N PHE A 298 22.97 -6.59 -3.49
CA PHE A 298 21.75 -5.84 -3.20
C PHE A 298 21.59 -5.58 -1.69
N GLU A 299 21.84 -6.58 -0.85
CA GLU A 299 21.79 -6.46 0.61
C GLU A 299 22.71 -5.34 1.13
N LYS A 300 23.92 -5.21 0.56
CA LYS A 300 24.85 -4.12 0.89
C LYS A 300 24.27 -2.75 0.55
N LEU A 301 23.62 -2.59 -0.61
CA LEU A 301 22.96 -1.33 -1.00
C LEU A 301 21.84 -0.96 -0.01
N VAL A 302 21.00 -1.93 0.33
CA VAL A 302 19.88 -1.73 1.27
C VAL A 302 20.39 -1.38 2.67
N THR A 303 21.37 -2.12 3.18
CA THR A 303 21.96 -1.89 4.50
C THR A 303 22.59 -0.49 4.58
N ALA A 304 23.41 -0.12 3.58
CA ALA A 304 24.05 1.19 3.53
C ALA A 304 23.02 2.34 3.49
N PHE A 305 21.96 2.21 2.68
CA PHE A 305 20.88 3.20 2.65
C PHE A 305 20.20 3.32 4.02
N ARG A 306 19.83 2.20 4.64
CA ARG A 306 19.09 2.17 5.91
C ARG A 306 19.87 2.74 7.09
N SER A 307 21.17 2.51 7.16
CA SER A 307 22.03 3.08 8.21
C SER A 307 22.03 4.62 8.20
N ASN A 308 21.79 5.24 7.03
CA ASN A 308 21.86 6.68 6.86
C ASN A 308 20.49 7.35 6.80
N VAL A 309 19.49 6.72 6.18
CA VAL A 309 18.19 7.35 5.86
C VAL A 309 17.46 7.92 7.08
N ARG A 310 17.52 7.25 8.24
CA ARG A 310 16.86 7.72 9.47
C ARG A 310 17.46 9.03 9.98
N ASN A 311 18.78 9.17 9.88
CA ASN A 311 19.51 10.36 10.33
C ASN A 311 19.45 11.50 9.31
N SER A 312 19.10 11.20 8.07
CA SER A 312 18.94 12.17 6.99
C SER A 312 17.48 12.54 6.72
N GLN A 313 16.53 12.10 7.56
CA GLN A 313 15.11 12.39 7.35
C GLN A 313 14.87 13.91 7.39
N GLY A 314 14.24 14.44 6.34
CA GLY A 314 14.02 15.89 6.15
C GLY A 314 15.18 16.65 5.50
N ALA A 315 16.34 16.01 5.27
CA ALA A 315 17.48 16.63 4.59
C ALA A 315 17.39 16.54 3.05
N TYR A 316 16.45 15.77 2.52
CA TYR A 316 16.22 15.57 1.09
C TYR A 316 14.72 15.48 0.80
N ALA A 317 14.33 15.72 -0.45
CA ALA A 317 12.95 15.56 -0.89
C ALA A 317 12.54 14.08 -0.80
N SER A 318 11.46 13.76 -0.10
CA SER A 318 10.98 12.38 -0.02
C SER A 318 9.98 12.07 -1.12
N ARG A 319 10.13 10.87 -1.69
CA ARG A 319 9.29 10.32 -2.75
C ARG A 319 7.82 10.27 -2.35
N ILE A 320 7.52 10.10 -1.07
CA ILE A 320 6.15 10.03 -0.58
C ILE A 320 5.42 11.39 -0.54
N ASP A 321 6.16 12.50 -0.56
CA ASP A 321 5.57 13.84 -0.58
C ASP A 321 5.22 14.30 -2.00
N GLU A 322 5.60 13.52 -3.01
CA GLU A 322 5.22 13.77 -4.39
C GLU A 322 3.74 13.46 -4.63
N ARG A 323 3.18 14.18 -5.60
CA ARG A 323 1.76 14.08 -5.97
C ARG A 323 1.51 12.99 -7.00
N VAL A 324 0.47 12.20 -6.79
CA VAL A 324 0.09 11.08 -7.67
C VAL A 324 -0.26 11.56 -9.09
N GLY A 325 -0.86 12.75 -9.21
CA GLY A 325 -1.28 13.35 -10.47
C GLY A 325 -0.22 14.20 -11.17
N ASP A 326 1.05 14.11 -10.75
CA ASP A 326 2.16 14.82 -11.42
C ASP A 326 2.22 14.44 -12.92
N PRO A 327 2.06 15.41 -13.85
CA PRO A 327 2.11 15.14 -15.29
C PRO A 327 3.48 14.65 -15.77
N LYS A 328 4.55 14.82 -14.97
CA LYS A 328 5.89 14.29 -15.26
C LYS A 328 6.09 12.86 -14.76
N SER A 329 5.07 12.24 -14.18
CA SER A 329 5.16 10.86 -13.74
C SER A 329 5.41 9.92 -14.92
N PRO A 330 6.30 8.92 -14.77
CA PRO A 330 6.48 7.86 -15.78
C PRO A 330 5.33 6.85 -15.80
N LEU A 331 4.41 6.92 -14.84
CA LEU A 331 3.30 5.98 -14.70
C LEU A 331 1.98 6.74 -14.63
N ARG A 332 1.12 6.51 -15.62
CA ARG A 332 -0.27 6.95 -15.55
C ARG A 332 -1.01 6.08 -14.54
N LYS A 333 -1.72 6.67 -13.59
CA LYS A 333 -2.20 5.87 -12.45
C LYS A 333 -3.46 6.39 -11.81
N LEU A 334 -4.24 5.44 -11.31
CA LEU A 334 -5.49 5.66 -10.60
C LEU A 334 -5.47 4.85 -9.32
N VAL A 335 -5.24 5.54 -8.21
CA VAL A 335 -5.20 4.90 -6.91
C VAL A 335 -6.57 5.05 -6.26
N SER A 336 -7.13 3.96 -5.72
CA SER A 336 -8.52 3.95 -5.27
C SER A 336 -8.71 3.66 -3.79
N THR A 337 -9.85 4.09 -3.25
CA THR A 337 -10.38 3.74 -1.93
C THR A 337 -11.91 3.73 -1.96
N ALA A 338 -12.57 3.04 -1.03
CA ALA A 338 -13.98 3.32 -0.75
C ALA A 338 -14.10 4.67 -0.05
N VAL A 339 -15.13 5.42 -0.39
CA VAL A 339 -15.39 6.75 0.18
C VAL A 339 -16.79 6.81 0.72
N LEU A 340 -16.93 7.28 1.95
CA LEU A 340 -18.19 7.75 2.49
C LEU A 340 -18.31 9.25 2.22
N GLU A 341 -19.39 9.64 1.56
CA GLU A 341 -19.73 11.03 1.27
C GLU A 341 -21.17 11.36 1.68
N GLY A 342 -21.60 12.61 1.48
CA GLY A 342 -22.97 13.03 1.77
C GLY A 342 -23.39 12.80 3.24
N ASP A 343 -24.63 12.37 3.43
CA ASP A 343 -25.23 12.17 4.76
C ASP A 343 -24.52 11.04 5.54
N ALA A 344 -23.97 10.04 4.84
CA ALA A 344 -23.22 8.95 5.47
C ALA A 344 -21.99 9.44 6.25
N ALA A 345 -21.31 10.50 5.78
CA ALA A 345 -20.17 11.09 6.49
C ALA A 345 -20.60 11.71 7.83
N ALA A 346 -21.67 12.51 7.84
CA ALA A 346 -22.21 13.11 9.05
C ALA A 346 -22.76 12.07 10.03
N GLN A 347 -23.44 11.03 9.52
CA GLN A 347 -23.90 9.90 10.33
C GLN A 347 -22.73 9.15 10.98
N TYR A 348 -21.64 8.94 10.24
CA TYR A 348 -20.44 8.29 10.78
C TYR A 348 -19.83 9.12 11.91
N GLU A 349 -19.67 10.44 11.74
CA GLU A 349 -19.14 11.31 12.79
C GLU A 349 -19.97 11.27 14.08
N ALA A 350 -21.29 11.38 13.94
CA ALA A 350 -22.21 11.31 15.08
C ALA A 350 -22.15 9.94 15.78
N ALA A 351 -22.18 8.85 15.00
CA ALA A 351 -22.06 7.49 15.54
C ALA A 351 -20.69 7.25 16.20
N ARG A 352 -19.62 7.82 15.64
CA ARG A 352 -18.27 7.71 16.18
C ARG A 352 -18.12 8.45 17.50
N ALA A 353 -18.66 9.65 17.63
CA ALA A 353 -18.62 10.40 18.88
C ALA A 353 -19.28 9.62 20.03
N ARG A 354 -20.42 8.99 19.75
CA ARG A 354 -21.14 8.13 20.71
C ARG A 354 -20.38 6.84 21.03
N TYR A 355 -19.73 6.24 20.01
CA TYR A 355 -18.90 5.06 20.19
C TYR A 355 -17.72 5.31 21.13
N VAL A 356 -16.95 6.39 20.92
CA VAL A 356 -15.80 6.69 21.78
C VAL A 356 -16.20 7.12 23.20
N ALA A 357 -17.44 7.56 23.39
CA ALA A 357 -18.03 7.79 24.71
C ALA A 357 -18.48 6.49 25.42
N GLY A 358 -18.23 5.32 24.82
CA GLY A 358 -18.57 4.02 25.42
C GLY A 358 -20.06 3.68 25.41
N GLU A 359 -20.89 4.34 24.59
CA GLU A 359 -22.34 4.05 24.51
C GLU A 359 -22.66 2.65 23.96
N PHE A 360 -21.71 2.03 23.25
CA PHE A 360 -21.88 0.73 22.59
C PHE A 360 -20.83 -0.29 23.04
N PRO A 361 -20.82 -0.70 24.33
CA PRO A 361 -19.80 -1.61 24.87
C PRO A 361 -19.88 -3.03 24.27
N SER A 362 -21.03 -3.40 23.71
CA SER A 362 -21.25 -4.64 22.98
C SER A 362 -22.37 -4.45 21.97
N GLY A 363 -22.21 -4.98 20.75
CA GLY A 363 -23.26 -4.99 19.73
C GLY A 363 -23.04 -4.00 18.59
N SER A 364 -24.00 -3.99 17.66
CA SER A 364 -23.96 -3.17 16.46
C SER A 364 -24.28 -1.71 16.77
N ILE A 365 -23.50 -0.82 16.18
CA ILE A 365 -23.73 0.63 16.24
C ILE A 365 -24.89 0.94 15.30
N PRO A 366 -25.86 1.81 15.66
CA PRO A 366 -26.95 2.23 14.78
C PRO A 366 -26.41 3.15 13.68
N PHE A 367 -25.66 2.56 12.77
CA PHE A 367 -25.05 3.17 11.61
C PHE A 367 -25.52 2.39 10.38
N ASP A 368 -26.46 2.99 9.67
CA ASP A 368 -27.13 2.42 8.50
C ASP A 368 -27.11 3.46 7.37
N PRO A 369 -25.91 3.77 6.83
CA PRO A 369 -25.79 4.76 5.76
C PRO A 369 -26.52 4.28 4.51
N SER A 370 -26.95 5.20 3.64
CA SER A 370 -27.35 4.79 2.31
C SER A 370 -26.16 4.22 1.56
N PHE A 371 -26.27 3.01 1.00
CA PHE A 371 -25.19 2.47 0.18
C PHE A 371 -24.92 3.31 -1.08
N SER A 372 -25.84 4.19 -1.50
CA SER A 372 -25.57 5.18 -2.56
C SER A 372 -24.39 6.09 -2.22
N ASP A 373 -24.23 6.40 -0.94
CA ASP A 373 -23.24 7.34 -0.40
C ASP A 373 -21.88 6.68 -0.16
N VAL A 374 -21.80 5.35 -0.39
CA VAL A 374 -20.56 4.61 -0.49
C VAL A 374 -20.13 4.58 -1.96
N ARG A 375 -19.03 5.26 -2.26
CA ARG A 375 -18.47 5.44 -3.60
C ARG A 375 -17.10 4.77 -3.76
N PHE A 376 -16.65 4.66 -5.01
CA PHE A 376 -15.27 4.32 -5.35
C PHE A 376 -14.52 5.60 -5.71
N GLY A 377 -13.72 6.08 -4.77
CA GLY A 377 -12.93 7.28 -4.94
C GLY A 377 -11.60 6.99 -5.62
N TYR A 378 -11.20 7.85 -6.55
CA TYR A 378 -9.94 7.73 -7.27
C TYR A 378 -9.10 8.99 -7.16
N TRP A 379 -7.83 8.83 -6.76
CA TRP A 379 -6.79 9.84 -6.93
C TRP A 379 -6.03 9.60 -8.24
N GLY A 380 -5.65 10.68 -8.92
CA GLY A 380 -4.96 10.62 -10.20
C GLY A 380 -4.65 12.00 -10.77
N ASN A 381 -4.26 12.04 -12.05
CA ASN A 381 -4.14 13.29 -12.79
C ASN A 381 -5.52 13.87 -13.08
N GLU A 382 -5.66 15.20 -13.03
CA GLU A 382 -6.95 15.89 -13.20
C GLU A 382 -7.64 15.59 -14.55
N SER A 383 -6.86 15.53 -15.64
CA SER A 383 -7.40 15.23 -16.96
C SER A 383 -7.92 13.79 -17.07
N ASP A 384 -7.26 12.87 -16.37
CA ASP A 384 -7.65 11.46 -16.29
C ASP A 384 -8.94 11.30 -15.51
N LEU A 385 -9.03 11.95 -14.35
CA LEU A 385 -10.20 11.91 -13.48
C LEU A 385 -11.42 12.52 -14.18
N SER A 386 -11.23 13.65 -14.87
CA SER A 386 -12.30 14.29 -15.67
C SER A 386 -12.81 13.38 -16.78
N LYS A 387 -11.90 12.66 -17.46
CA LYS A 387 -12.26 11.67 -18.48
C LYS A 387 -13.10 10.54 -17.87
N LEU A 388 -12.72 10.02 -16.71
CA LEU A 388 -13.45 8.95 -16.03
C LEU A 388 -14.83 9.40 -15.54
N GLU A 389 -14.93 10.62 -15.03
CA GLU A 389 -16.19 11.21 -14.59
C GLU A 389 -17.20 11.28 -15.74
N SER A 390 -16.75 11.71 -16.93
CA SER A 390 -17.61 11.71 -18.13
C SER A 390 -18.15 10.31 -18.46
N LYS A 391 -17.33 9.27 -18.28
CA LYS A 391 -17.69 7.86 -18.52
C LYS A 391 -18.59 7.26 -17.44
N ALA A 392 -18.55 7.78 -16.22
CA ALA A 392 -19.41 7.31 -15.13
C ALA A 392 -20.90 7.47 -15.44
N SER A 393 -21.28 8.58 -16.07
CA SER A 393 -22.68 8.87 -16.45
C SER A 393 -23.23 7.97 -17.57
N GLU A 394 -22.35 7.46 -18.43
CA GLU A 394 -22.69 6.60 -19.57
C GLU A 394 -22.64 5.10 -19.20
N ALA A 395 -22.13 4.77 -18.02
CA ALA A 395 -21.80 3.40 -17.65
C ALA A 395 -23.04 2.56 -17.35
N SER A 396 -22.98 1.28 -17.71
CA SER A 396 -24.04 0.29 -17.43
C SER A 396 -23.73 -0.61 -16.23
N ASP A 397 -22.54 -0.50 -15.64
CA ASP A 397 -22.12 -1.26 -14.46
C ASP A 397 -22.11 -0.36 -13.21
N LEU A 398 -22.47 -0.94 -12.05
CA LEU A 398 -22.68 -0.17 -10.83
C LEU A 398 -21.39 0.45 -10.29
N LYS A 399 -20.24 -0.21 -10.46
CA LYS A 399 -18.96 0.31 -9.98
C LYS A 399 -18.56 1.60 -10.69
N THR A 400 -18.63 1.61 -12.03
CA THR A 400 -18.28 2.81 -12.80
C THR A 400 -19.29 3.94 -12.54
N GLN A 401 -20.57 3.65 -12.32
CA GLN A 401 -21.59 4.63 -11.90
C GLN A 401 -21.33 5.21 -10.49
N LYS A 402 -20.60 4.48 -9.65
CA LYS A 402 -20.20 4.87 -8.30
C LYS A 402 -18.84 5.57 -8.24
N PHE A 403 -18.24 5.90 -9.39
CA PHE A 403 -17.02 6.70 -9.46
C PHE A 403 -17.21 8.05 -8.74
N THR A 404 -16.19 8.45 -7.98
CA THR A 404 -16.03 9.82 -7.50
C THR A 404 -14.56 10.23 -7.59
N SER A 405 -14.30 11.48 -7.99
CA SER A 405 -12.94 12.01 -8.03
C SER A 405 -12.50 12.40 -6.62
N LEU A 406 -11.31 11.95 -6.21
CA LEU A 406 -10.61 12.44 -5.03
C LEU A 406 -9.54 13.49 -5.39
N GLY A 407 -9.48 13.87 -6.67
CA GLY A 407 -8.51 14.82 -7.18
C GLY A 407 -7.07 14.31 -7.10
N ASN A 408 -6.15 15.26 -6.92
CA ASN A 408 -4.74 14.97 -6.80
C ASN A 408 -4.32 15.08 -5.32
N ALA A 409 -3.55 14.10 -4.84
CA ALA A 409 -3.05 14.03 -3.47
C ALA A 409 -1.58 13.61 -3.46
N THR A 410 -0.91 13.84 -2.35
CA THR A 410 0.44 13.29 -2.10
C THR A 410 0.36 11.78 -1.90
N TRP A 411 1.43 11.07 -2.21
CA TRP A 411 1.53 9.66 -1.86
C TRP A 411 1.40 9.42 -0.35
N ARG A 412 1.79 10.39 0.49
CA ARG A 412 1.62 10.34 1.94
C ARG A 412 0.16 10.26 2.34
N GLU A 413 -0.68 11.14 1.82
CA GLU A 413 -2.12 11.13 2.07
C GLU A 413 -2.74 9.80 1.61
N ILE A 414 -2.40 9.37 0.40
CA ILE A 414 -2.95 8.15 -0.22
C ILE A 414 -2.57 6.90 0.59
N LEU A 415 -1.29 6.73 0.92
CA LEU A 415 -0.79 5.56 1.67
C LEU A 415 -1.19 5.59 3.15
N SER A 416 -1.66 6.74 3.66
CA SER A 416 -2.25 6.83 5.00
C SER A 416 -3.73 6.46 5.03
N ALA A 417 -4.42 6.48 3.87
CA ALA A 417 -5.88 6.36 3.80
C ALA A 417 -6.36 5.10 3.07
N SER A 418 -5.73 4.72 1.96
CA SER A 418 -6.16 3.60 1.12
C SER A 418 -5.84 2.22 1.73
N PRO A 419 -4.61 1.97 2.22
CA PRO A 419 -4.29 0.73 2.93
C PRO A 419 -4.96 0.60 4.32
N ALA A 420 -5.49 1.69 4.86
CA ALA A 420 -6.11 1.77 6.17
C ALA A 420 -7.52 1.14 6.21
N GLU A 421 -7.58 -0.15 5.90
CA GLU A 421 -8.82 -0.88 5.75
C GLU A 421 -9.54 -1.16 7.07
N PRO A 422 -10.87 -1.37 7.02
CA PRO A 422 -11.67 -1.63 8.20
C PRO A 422 -11.24 -2.93 8.88
N GLY A 423 -10.89 -2.87 10.17
CA GLY A 423 -10.23 -3.96 10.90
C GLY A 423 -8.74 -3.73 11.17
N LEU A 424 -8.09 -2.87 10.38
CA LEU A 424 -6.76 -2.30 10.70
C LEU A 424 -6.89 -0.85 11.20
N SER A 425 -7.89 -0.13 10.70
CA SER A 425 -8.25 1.22 11.10
C SER A 425 -9.76 1.41 11.07
N ARG A 426 -10.19 2.47 11.75
CA ARG A 426 -11.45 3.16 11.47
C ARG A 426 -11.45 3.83 10.10
N PHE A 427 -12.59 4.36 9.68
CA PHE A 427 -12.61 5.28 8.54
C PHE A 427 -11.72 6.50 8.79
N VAL A 428 -10.92 6.82 7.78
CA VAL A 428 -9.88 7.86 7.80
C VAL A 428 -10.43 9.12 7.15
N ALA A 429 -10.41 10.24 7.87
CA ALA A 429 -10.84 11.52 7.32
C ALA A 429 -9.92 11.94 6.16
N LEU A 430 -10.52 12.42 5.08
CA LEU A 430 -9.85 13.02 3.94
C LEU A 430 -9.86 14.54 4.06
N SER A 431 -8.97 15.21 3.33
CA SER A 431 -8.80 16.67 3.39
C SER A 431 -10.00 17.47 2.85
N ASP A 432 -10.92 16.81 2.14
CA ASP A 432 -12.12 17.40 1.54
C ASP A 432 -13.40 17.13 2.35
N GLY A 433 -13.27 16.61 3.57
CA GLY A 433 -14.39 16.32 4.48
C GLY A 433 -15.08 14.98 4.25
N ARG A 434 -14.63 14.18 3.27
CA ARG A 434 -15.08 12.79 3.09
C ARG A 434 -14.28 11.83 3.97
N TYR A 435 -14.71 10.58 4.02
CA TYR A 435 -14.03 9.54 4.78
C TYR A 435 -13.61 8.38 3.88
N SER A 436 -12.31 8.04 3.89
CA SER A 436 -11.81 6.80 3.31
C SER A 436 -12.21 5.62 4.18
N ALA A 437 -12.83 4.63 3.56
CA ALA A 437 -13.07 3.32 4.13
C ALA A 437 -12.02 2.28 3.72
N GLY A 438 -10.93 2.69 3.08
CA GLY A 438 -9.87 1.80 2.61
C GLY A 438 -10.17 1.15 1.26
N GLY A 439 -9.15 0.52 0.66
CA GLY A 439 -9.15 0.03 -0.71
C GLY A 439 -9.81 -1.33 -0.97
N TRP A 440 -10.58 -1.86 -0.02
CA TRP A 440 -11.26 -3.17 -0.14
C TRP A 440 -12.35 -3.19 -1.21
N SER A 441 -12.77 -2.04 -1.72
CA SER A 441 -13.98 -1.88 -2.52
C SER A 441 -13.74 -2.05 -4.03
N ASP A 442 -12.63 -1.52 -4.57
CA ASP A 442 -12.26 -1.66 -5.98
C ASP A 442 -11.17 -2.72 -6.18
N LEU A 443 -11.58 -3.98 -6.05
CA LEU A 443 -10.70 -5.13 -6.18
C LEU A 443 -10.59 -5.66 -7.62
N ALA A 444 -11.19 -4.98 -8.60
CA ALA A 444 -11.15 -5.37 -10.01
C ALA A 444 -11.00 -4.15 -10.95
N PRO A 445 -9.92 -3.36 -10.87
CA PRO A 445 -9.81 -2.03 -11.49
C PRO A 445 -9.61 -2.06 -13.03
N VAL A 446 -9.97 -3.14 -13.71
CA VAL A 446 -9.85 -3.28 -15.17
C VAL A 446 -10.71 -2.25 -15.91
N LEU A 447 -11.98 -2.10 -15.53
CA LEU A 447 -12.90 -1.19 -16.22
C LEU A 447 -12.43 0.27 -16.13
N VAL A 448 -11.86 0.69 -15.00
CA VAL A 448 -11.39 2.08 -14.86
C VAL A 448 -10.18 2.34 -15.77
N LEU A 449 -9.26 1.38 -15.93
CA LEU A 449 -8.14 1.48 -16.88
C LEU A 449 -8.62 1.46 -18.34
N LYS A 450 -9.63 0.65 -18.66
CA LYS A 450 -10.26 0.66 -19.99
C LYS A 450 -10.92 1.99 -20.30
N ASN A 451 -11.64 2.58 -19.34
CA ASN A 451 -12.24 3.90 -19.48
C ASN A 451 -11.18 5.01 -19.58
N LEU A 452 -10.03 4.83 -18.92
CA LEU A 452 -8.87 5.72 -19.06
C LEU A 452 -8.26 5.66 -20.47
N GLY A 453 -8.48 4.58 -21.21
CA GLY A 453 -7.98 4.36 -22.56
C GLY A 453 -6.70 3.53 -22.65
N CYS A 454 -6.40 2.71 -21.63
CA CYS A 454 -5.34 1.71 -21.75
C CYS A 454 -5.62 0.75 -22.91
N GLU A 455 -4.64 0.56 -23.80
CA GLU A 455 -4.79 -0.33 -24.95
C GLU A 455 -4.91 -1.78 -24.48
N HIS A 456 -3.94 -2.21 -23.66
CA HIS A 456 -3.90 -3.56 -23.10
C HIS A 456 -3.87 -3.51 -21.57
N VAL A 457 -4.78 -4.25 -20.93
CA VAL A 457 -4.88 -4.36 -19.47
C VAL A 457 -4.63 -5.80 -19.07
N VAL A 458 -3.56 -6.03 -18.31
CA VAL A 458 -3.32 -7.28 -17.59
C VAL A 458 -3.94 -7.16 -16.20
N TYR A 459 -4.86 -8.06 -15.87
CA TYR A 459 -5.49 -8.11 -14.56
C TYR A 459 -4.74 -9.10 -13.66
N VAL A 460 -4.08 -8.59 -12.62
CA VAL A 460 -3.41 -9.39 -11.59
C VAL A 460 -4.40 -9.68 -10.48
N THR A 461 -4.81 -10.94 -10.35
CA THR A 461 -5.88 -11.36 -9.44
C THR A 461 -5.66 -12.78 -8.94
N ARG A 462 -6.30 -13.11 -7.81
CA ARG A 462 -6.50 -14.50 -7.38
C ARG A 462 -7.67 -15.17 -8.08
N GLN A 463 -7.62 -16.50 -8.11
CA GLN A 463 -8.77 -17.34 -8.39
C GLN A 463 -9.85 -17.25 -7.29
N GLY A 464 -11.10 -17.52 -7.67
CA GLY A 464 -12.25 -17.53 -6.78
C GLY A 464 -13.19 -16.34 -6.98
N ASP A 465 -14.30 -16.33 -6.25
CA ASP A 465 -15.21 -15.18 -6.19
C ASP A 465 -14.63 -14.06 -5.30
N GLU A 466 -15.38 -12.97 -5.16
CA GLU A 466 -15.02 -11.86 -4.28
C GLU A 466 -14.80 -12.34 -2.82
N SER A 467 -13.85 -11.69 -2.15
CA SER A 467 -13.45 -12.00 -0.78
C SER A 467 -14.62 -11.84 0.19
N LYS A 468 -14.68 -12.76 1.17
CA LYS A 468 -15.63 -12.69 2.28
C LYS A 468 -15.45 -11.40 3.08
N PHE A 469 -14.21 -10.93 3.20
CA PHE A 469 -13.90 -9.66 3.85
C PHE A 469 -14.59 -8.49 3.15
N ALA A 470 -14.31 -8.23 1.87
CA ALA A 470 -14.89 -7.10 1.14
C ALA A 470 -16.43 -7.16 1.11
N THR A 471 -17.01 -8.34 0.86
CA THR A 471 -18.47 -8.49 0.82
C THR A 471 -19.13 -8.23 2.18
N ARG A 472 -18.51 -8.64 3.29
CA ARG A 472 -19.03 -8.36 4.64
C ARG A 472 -18.82 -6.91 5.05
N VAL A 473 -17.70 -6.29 4.68
CA VAL A 473 -17.48 -4.86 4.88
C VAL A 473 -18.58 -4.08 4.15
N ALA A 474 -18.81 -4.35 2.87
CA ALA A 474 -19.86 -3.70 2.09
C ALA A 474 -21.26 -3.92 2.69
N LYS A 475 -21.57 -5.14 3.14
CA LYS A 475 -22.84 -5.43 3.84
C LYS A 475 -23.02 -4.59 5.10
N ASN A 476 -21.96 -4.45 5.91
CA ASN A 476 -22.02 -3.61 7.12
C ASN A 476 -22.08 -2.11 6.78
N ALA A 477 -21.67 -1.72 5.57
CA ALA A 477 -21.93 -0.40 4.99
C ALA A 477 -23.27 -0.35 4.22
N SER A 478 -24.22 -1.20 4.61
CA SER A 478 -25.61 -1.25 4.12
C SER A 478 -25.80 -1.64 2.65
N MET A 479 -24.83 -2.33 2.05
CA MET A 479 -25.01 -2.92 0.72
C MET A 479 -26.14 -3.95 0.71
N SER A 480 -27.07 -3.80 -0.23
CA SER A 480 -28.15 -4.79 -0.45
C SER A 480 -27.67 -6.00 -1.26
N GLU A 481 -28.43 -7.10 -1.23
CA GLU A 481 -28.17 -8.27 -2.10
C GLU A 481 -28.26 -7.90 -3.59
N ALA A 482 -29.15 -6.97 -3.95
CA ALA A 482 -29.27 -6.49 -5.33
C ALA A 482 -28.03 -5.71 -5.78
N ASP A 483 -27.46 -4.87 -4.91
CA ASP A 483 -26.22 -4.15 -5.20
C ASP A 483 -25.01 -5.08 -5.21
N TRP A 484 -24.98 -6.07 -4.30
CA TRP A 484 -23.98 -7.13 -4.32
C TRP A 484 -23.98 -7.88 -5.66
N SER A 485 -25.16 -8.27 -6.16
CA SER A 485 -25.26 -8.97 -7.45
C SER A 485 -24.79 -8.09 -8.62
N LYS A 486 -24.96 -6.77 -8.53
CA LYS A 486 -24.46 -5.83 -9.56
C LYS A 486 -22.98 -5.52 -9.42
N LEU A 487 -22.36 -5.66 -8.25
CA LEU A 487 -20.95 -5.33 -8.02
C LEU A 487 -20.04 -6.55 -8.08
N TYR A 488 -20.36 -7.61 -7.33
CA TYR A 488 -19.42 -8.66 -6.95
C TYR A 488 -19.76 -10.05 -7.46
N ASP A 489 -21.01 -10.31 -7.83
CA ASP A 489 -21.45 -11.64 -8.25
C ASP A 489 -20.88 -12.02 -9.62
N LEU A 490 -19.92 -12.94 -9.66
CA LEU A 490 -19.36 -13.47 -10.91
C LEU A 490 -20.36 -14.33 -11.69
N GLY A 491 -21.39 -14.88 -11.04
CA GLY A 491 -22.48 -15.60 -11.70
C GLY A 491 -23.40 -14.65 -12.47
N ASN A 492 -23.44 -13.36 -12.09
CA ASN A 492 -24.11 -12.32 -12.85
C ASN A 492 -23.16 -11.70 -13.88
N ALA A 493 -23.30 -12.07 -15.15
CA ALA A 493 -22.48 -11.53 -16.24
C ALA A 493 -22.58 -9.99 -16.40
N ALA A 494 -23.63 -9.36 -15.86
CA ALA A 494 -23.78 -7.91 -15.87
C ALA A 494 -23.06 -7.22 -14.70
N SER A 495 -22.56 -7.96 -13.71
CA SER A 495 -21.89 -7.38 -12.55
C SER A 495 -20.59 -6.68 -12.94
N SER A 496 -20.19 -5.68 -12.17
CA SER A 496 -18.92 -4.97 -12.39
C SER A 496 -17.72 -5.91 -12.32
N TYR A 497 -17.71 -6.90 -11.42
CA TYR A 497 -16.62 -7.86 -11.33
C TYR A 497 -16.57 -8.78 -12.57
N ALA A 498 -17.70 -9.38 -12.98
CA ALA A 498 -17.74 -10.24 -14.16
C ALA A 498 -17.32 -9.47 -15.43
N ARG A 499 -17.76 -8.22 -15.56
CA ARG A 499 -17.36 -7.31 -16.66
C ARG A 499 -15.88 -6.97 -16.60
N SER A 500 -15.31 -6.68 -15.43
CA SER A 500 -13.87 -6.46 -15.28
C SER A 500 -13.06 -7.67 -15.73
N VAL A 501 -13.45 -8.87 -15.30
CA VAL A 501 -12.81 -10.11 -15.76
C VAL A 501 -12.92 -10.16 -17.27
N ALA A 502 -14.12 -10.03 -17.86
CA ALA A 502 -14.35 -10.11 -19.32
C ALA A 502 -13.72 -8.98 -20.15
N ALA A 503 -13.41 -7.82 -19.57
CA ALA A 503 -12.82 -6.68 -20.25
C ALA A 503 -11.29 -6.68 -20.27
N ALA A 504 -10.64 -7.45 -19.38
CA ALA A 504 -9.19 -7.58 -19.37
C ALA A 504 -8.68 -8.15 -20.72
N ASP A 505 -7.48 -7.80 -21.15
CA ASP A 505 -6.89 -8.43 -22.34
C ASP A 505 -6.13 -9.70 -21.96
N ALA A 506 -5.55 -9.69 -20.76
CA ALA A 506 -5.01 -10.88 -20.14
C ALA A 506 -5.27 -10.89 -18.63
N VAL A 507 -5.28 -12.07 -18.02
CA VAL A 507 -5.48 -12.25 -16.58
C VAL A 507 -4.36 -13.12 -16.02
N TRP A 508 -3.58 -12.54 -15.11
CA TRP A 508 -2.54 -13.22 -14.34
C TRP A 508 -3.21 -13.86 -13.12
N CYS A 509 -3.43 -15.18 -13.19
CA CYS A 509 -4.35 -15.92 -12.33
C CYS A 509 -3.62 -16.64 -11.19
N THR A 510 -3.51 -16.02 -10.03
CA THR A 510 -2.77 -16.56 -8.89
C THR A 510 -3.63 -17.44 -7.98
N ASN A 511 -3.00 -18.26 -7.12
CA ASN A 511 -3.66 -19.08 -6.12
C ASN A 511 -3.42 -18.57 -4.69
N TRP A 512 -3.59 -17.27 -4.44
CA TRP A 512 -3.33 -16.66 -3.12
C TRP A 512 -4.04 -17.39 -1.96
N ASP A 513 -5.33 -17.74 -2.14
CA ASP A 513 -6.12 -18.43 -1.11
C ASP A 513 -5.69 -19.89 -0.85
N GLY A 514 -4.75 -20.44 -1.63
CA GLY A 514 -4.24 -21.80 -1.50
C GLY A 514 -3.13 -21.95 -0.47
N PHE A 515 -2.68 -20.86 0.15
CA PHE A 515 -1.54 -20.82 1.06
C PHE A 515 -1.96 -20.31 2.45
N SER A 516 -1.20 -20.71 3.46
CA SER A 516 -1.28 -20.13 4.81
C SER A 516 -0.19 -19.07 5.01
N ASP A 517 -0.32 -18.22 6.04
CA ASP A 517 0.65 -17.18 6.39
C ASP A 517 2.09 -17.70 6.51
N ALA A 518 2.27 -18.95 6.95
CA ALA A 518 3.58 -19.60 7.11
C ALA A 518 4.24 -19.98 5.77
N GLN A 519 3.54 -19.84 4.65
CA GLN A 519 3.96 -20.29 3.32
C GLN A 519 4.20 -19.13 2.34
N MET A 520 4.47 -17.91 2.84
CA MET A 520 4.69 -16.71 2.03
C MET A 520 5.68 -16.93 0.86
N SER A 521 6.82 -17.58 1.07
CA SER A 521 7.78 -17.83 -0.02
C SER A 521 7.20 -18.72 -1.13
N ALA A 522 6.39 -19.71 -0.76
CA ALA A 522 5.73 -20.60 -1.73
C ALA A 522 4.61 -19.85 -2.48
N GLU A 523 3.86 -19.00 -1.79
CA GLU A 523 2.84 -18.14 -2.40
C GLU A 523 3.45 -17.14 -3.40
N VAL A 524 4.58 -16.52 -3.04
CA VAL A 524 5.33 -15.62 -3.94
C VAL A 524 5.82 -16.35 -5.18
N LEU A 525 6.32 -17.58 -5.03
CA LEU A 525 6.75 -18.40 -6.16
C LEU A 525 5.57 -18.86 -7.04
N ASP A 526 4.42 -19.18 -6.46
CA ASP A 526 3.18 -19.46 -7.20
C ASP A 526 2.75 -18.24 -8.01
N ALA A 527 2.71 -17.06 -7.38
CA ALA A 527 2.38 -15.81 -8.05
C ALA A 527 3.37 -15.46 -9.19
N TYR A 528 4.66 -15.77 -9.03
CA TYR A 528 5.66 -15.59 -10.09
C TYR A 528 5.42 -16.51 -11.31
N ASN A 529 4.87 -17.70 -11.08
CA ASN A 529 4.65 -18.72 -12.11
C ASN A 529 3.17 -18.90 -12.50
N ALA A 530 2.31 -17.97 -12.08
CA ALA A 530 0.87 -18.12 -12.24
C ALA A 530 0.46 -18.11 -13.72
N PRO A 531 -0.55 -18.93 -14.11
CA PRO A 531 -1.05 -18.93 -15.48
C PRO A 531 -1.47 -17.54 -15.95
N LEU A 532 -1.10 -17.20 -17.19
CA LEU A 532 -1.57 -16.00 -17.87
C LEU A 532 -2.64 -16.39 -18.89
N GLU A 533 -3.91 -16.17 -18.57
CA GLU A 533 -4.98 -16.27 -19.56
C GLU A 533 -4.90 -15.08 -20.51
N THR A 534 -4.67 -15.33 -21.80
CA THR A 534 -4.57 -14.31 -22.84
C THR A 534 -5.78 -14.34 -23.75
N ARG A 535 -6.20 -13.17 -24.24
CA ARG A 535 -7.33 -13.03 -25.16
C ARG A 535 -6.87 -12.58 -26.54
N ALA A 536 -7.78 -12.67 -27.50
CA ALA A 536 -7.53 -12.21 -28.86
C ALA A 536 -7.04 -10.74 -28.90
N SER A 537 -7.54 -9.88 -28.02
CA SER A 537 -7.09 -8.49 -27.93
C SER A 537 -5.64 -8.35 -27.44
N PHE A 538 -5.14 -9.28 -26.63
CA PHE A 538 -3.76 -9.29 -26.15
C PHE A 538 -2.77 -9.92 -27.13
N SER A 539 -3.24 -10.63 -28.15
CA SER A 539 -2.37 -11.21 -29.20
C SER A 539 -1.55 -10.19 -29.98
N ARG A 540 -1.93 -8.91 -29.91
CA ARG A 540 -1.20 -7.77 -30.51
C ARG A 540 0.00 -7.34 -29.68
N VAL A 541 0.05 -7.69 -28.39
CA VAL A 541 1.21 -7.45 -27.55
C VAL A 541 2.26 -8.48 -27.93
N SER A 542 3.27 -8.04 -28.68
CA SER A 542 4.40 -8.91 -29.05
C SER A 542 5.29 -9.11 -27.83
N PRO A 543 5.35 -10.32 -27.24
CA PRO A 543 6.21 -10.53 -26.10
C PRO A 543 7.67 -10.46 -26.54
N PHE A 544 8.55 -9.95 -25.69
CA PHE A 544 10.00 -10.09 -25.89
C PHE A 544 10.41 -11.55 -25.93
N ARG A 545 9.70 -12.40 -25.17
CA ARG A 545 9.88 -13.86 -25.10
C ARG A 545 8.56 -14.55 -24.80
N PRO A 546 8.25 -15.70 -25.41
CA PRO A 546 7.07 -16.48 -25.04
C PRO A 546 7.03 -16.78 -23.54
N TYR A 547 5.89 -16.53 -22.90
CA TYR A 547 5.65 -16.97 -21.53
C TYR A 547 5.06 -18.37 -21.54
N SER A 548 5.73 -19.34 -20.91
CA SER A 548 5.31 -20.75 -20.91
C SER A 548 3.98 -20.99 -20.17
N GLY A 549 3.62 -20.12 -19.22
CA GLY A 549 2.34 -20.15 -18.52
C GLY A 549 1.20 -19.48 -19.26
N ALA A 550 1.41 -18.99 -20.49
CA ALA A 550 0.35 -18.39 -21.28
C ALA A 550 -0.65 -19.45 -21.78
N THR A 551 -1.93 -19.21 -21.55
CA THR A 551 -3.06 -20.07 -21.97
C THR A 551 -4.16 -19.23 -22.60
N THR A 552 -5.07 -19.87 -23.34
CA THR A 552 -6.30 -19.22 -23.84
C THR A 552 -7.46 -19.28 -22.84
N SER A 553 -7.32 -20.11 -21.81
CA SER A 553 -8.26 -20.21 -20.68
C SER A 553 -7.56 -20.83 -19.47
N ALA A 554 -7.68 -20.18 -18.32
CA ALA A 554 -7.29 -20.77 -17.03
C ALA A 554 -8.34 -21.74 -16.50
N GLY A 555 -9.61 -21.60 -16.92
CA GLY A 555 -10.73 -22.40 -16.44
C GLY A 555 -11.03 -22.19 -14.95
N LYS A 556 -10.74 -21.01 -14.40
CA LYS A 556 -10.91 -20.70 -12.97
C LYS A 556 -11.84 -19.50 -12.75
N PRO A 557 -12.74 -19.56 -11.75
CA PRO A 557 -13.50 -18.38 -11.29
C PRO A 557 -12.56 -17.22 -10.97
N GLY A 558 -13.00 -15.99 -11.26
CA GLY A 558 -12.20 -14.78 -11.06
C GLY A 558 -11.12 -14.54 -12.13
N CYS A 559 -10.75 -15.57 -12.90
CA CYS A 559 -9.74 -15.49 -13.95
C CYS A 559 -10.34 -15.60 -15.36
N SER A 560 -11.24 -16.57 -15.56
CA SER A 560 -11.89 -16.81 -16.84
C SER A 560 -13.31 -16.21 -16.84
N PRO A 561 -13.73 -15.55 -17.93
CA PRO A 561 -15.08 -14.99 -18.04
C PRO A 561 -16.18 -16.04 -17.86
N GLY A 562 -17.25 -15.66 -17.16
CA GLY A 562 -18.45 -16.50 -16.99
C GLY A 562 -18.32 -17.65 -15.99
N LEU A 563 -17.21 -17.73 -15.24
CA LEU A 563 -17.03 -18.72 -14.18
C LEU A 563 -17.20 -18.07 -12.80
N SER A 564 -17.99 -18.73 -11.95
CA SER A 564 -18.16 -18.38 -10.53
C SER A 564 -17.87 -19.60 -9.66
N ALA A 565 -17.41 -19.36 -8.43
CA ALA A 565 -17.27 -20.40 -7.41
C ALA A 565 -18.56 -20.57 -6.56
N GLY A 566 -19.65 -19.90 -6.92
CA GLY A 566 -20.95 -20.02 -6.26
C GLY A 566 -21.08 -19.20 -4.98
N ALA A 567 -20.32 -18.11 -4.83
CA ALA A 567 -20.50 -17.17 -3.73
C ALA A 567 -21.93 -16.64 -3.68
N THR A 568 -22.39 -16.36 -2.47
CA THR A 568 -23.72 -15.78 -2.21
C THR A 568 -23.57 -14.55 -1.33
N PHE A 569 -24.59 -13.69 -1.34
CA PHE A 569 -24.63 -12.54 -0.45
C PHE A 569 -24.49 -13.00 1.02
N PRO A 570 -23.60 -12.38 1.82
CA PRO A 570 -23.41 -12.79 3.21
C PRO A 570 -24.72 -12.68 4.00
N ARG A 571 -25.19 -13.79 4.58
CA ARG A 571 -26.41 -13.81 5.41
C ARG A 571 -26.19 -13.22 6.78
#